data_AF-A0A2I1XPG2-F1
#
_entry.id   AF-A0A2I1XPG2-F1
#
_cell.length_a   1.000
_cell.length_b   1.000
_cell.length_c   1.000
_cell.angle_alpha   90.00
_cell.angle_beta   90.00
_cell.angle_gamma   90.00
#
_symmetry.space_group_name_H-M   'P 1'
#
loop_
_entity.id
_entity.type
_entity.pdbx_description
1 polymer ?
#
loop_
_entity_poly.entity_id
_entity_poly.type
_entity_poly.pdbx_seq_one_letter_code
_entity_poly.pdbx_strand_id
1 'polypeptide(L)'
;MKIYRNEPPKKKKIDWLYYLLWFVICFGIVAASTYPFVSDFVLAQKQKAQIEQFNKTDRTQSKADYLSAFYKKKTTTETVQDPFSGQKKTKKSNSVDVAKSELKTVGVLSIPKIKEVLPIYDNTSEIALDNGVGLLENTSPLVGGKGHHSVITGHSGLSLSRLFTDLPKLKKGDEFYIKVNNEIHAYKVDQIKVVLPNNIKYLQIDPDKDLVTLITCTPLFENTHRLLVRGHRVPYKADKQVIENDGGITSLGKAAITAILVLLGLFGLYKLINRKKGKKK
;
A
#
# COMPACT_ATOMS: atom_id res chain seq x y z
N MET A 1 24.25 71.00 -35.69
CA MET A 1 24.88 69.66 -35.77
C MET A 1 24.55 68.90 -34.48
N LYS A 2 23.50 68.06 -34.49
CA LYS A 2 23.08 67.25 -33.32
C LYS A 2 23.61 65.82 -33.53
N ILE A 3 24.51 65.39 -32.66
CA ILE A 3 25.11 64.04 -32.71
C ILE A 3 24.14 63.09 -32.02
N TYR A 4 23.50 62.20 -32.78
CA TYR A 4 22.74 61.07 -32.23
C TYR A 4 23.73 60.00 -31.76
N ARG A 5 23.83 59.82 -30.44
CA ARG A 5 24.57 58.70 -29.84
C ARG A 5 23.63 57.48 -29.81
N ASN A 6 23.82 56.56 -30.73
CA ASN A 6 23.15 55.25 -30.70
C ASN A 6 23.69 54.44 -29.51
N GLU A 7 22.88 54.24 -28.47
CA GLU A 7 23.20 53.26 -27.43
C GLU A 7 23.07 51.83 -27.99
N PRO A 8 24.00 50.91 -27.71
CA PRO A 8 23.89 49.54 -28.17
C PRO A 8 22.74 48.81 -27.43
N PRO A 9 22.01 47.89 -28.10
CA PRO A 9 20.92 47.17 -27.46
C PRO A 9 21.45 46.33 -26.28
N LYS A 10 20.93 46.58 -25.08
CA LYS A 10 21.26 45.84 -23.86
C LYS A 10 21.08 44.33 -24.09
N LYS A 11 22.15 43.55 -23.86
CA LYS A 11 22.23 42.11 -24.13
C LYS A 11 21.18 41.31 -23.33
N LYS A 12 20.36 40.52 -24.05
CA LYS A 12 19.35 39.53 -23.60
C LYS A 12 19.90 38.33 -22.79
N LYS A 13 20.98 38.49 -22.02
CA LYS A 13 21.66 37.37 -21.34
C LYS A 13 21.01 36.94 -20.02
N ILE A 14 20.04 37.70 -19.50
CA ILE A 14 19.38 37.41 -18.22
C ILE A 14 18.08 36.60 -18.41
N ASP A 15 17.47 36.64 -19.60
CA ASP A 15 16.20 35.95 -19.88
C ASP A 15 16.32 34.43 -19.78
N TRP A 16 17.39 33.82 -20.32
CA TRP A 16 17.53 32.36 -20.32
C TRP A 16 17.73 31.78 -18.91
N LEU A 17 18.38 32.53 -18.02
CA LEU A 17 18.60 32.13 -16.62
C LEU A 17 17.28 32.18 -15.83
N TYR A 18 16.44 33.17 -16.09
CA TYR A 18 15.08 33.24 -15.54
C TYR A 18 14.22 32.06 -16.01
N TYR A 19 14.23 31.73 -17.32
CA TYR A 19 13.50 30.56 -17.83
C TYR A 19 14.04 29.24 -17.29
N LEU A 20 15.36 29.13 -17.10
CA LEU A 20 15.98 27.95 -16.49
C LEU A 20 15.56 27.80 -15.03
N LEU A 21 15.60 28.89 -14.25
CA LEU A 21 15.17 28.90 -12.86
C LEU A 21 13.69 28.52 -12.75
N TRP A 22 12.82 29.12 -13.57
CA TRP A 22 11.40 28.81 -13.60
C TRP A 22 11.13 27.36 -14.00
N PHE A 23 11.87 26.83 -14.99
CA PHE A 23 11.81 25.42 -15.36
C PHE A 23 12.19 24.49 -14.21
N VAL A 24 13.28 24.78 -13.49
CA VAL A 24 13.71 23.97 -12.34
C VAL A 24 12.66 23.97 -11.23
N ILE A 25 12.06 25.13 -10.93
CA ILE A 25 10.99 25.25 -9.93
C ILE A 25 9.76 24.45 -10.36
N CYS A 26 9.27 24.64 -11.58
CA CYS A 26 8.11 23.90 -12.08
C CYS A 26 8.37 22.39 -12.15
N PHE A 27 9.55 21.98 -12.60
CA PHE A 27 9.95 20.58 -12.63
C PHE A 27 10.02 19.98 -11.22
N GLY A 28 10.59 20.72 -10.26
CA GLY A 28 10.63 20.32 -8.86
C GLY A 28 9.24 20.12 -8.25
N ILE A 29 8.30 21.04 -8.52
CA ILE A 29 6.90 20.93 -8.06
C ILE A 29 6.23 19.71 -8.68
N VAL A 30 6.40 19.50 -9.99
CA VAL A 30 5.82 18.34 -10.70
C VAL A 30 6.41 17.03 -10.16
N ALA A 31 7.74 16.95 -9.98
CA ALA A 31 8.41 15.77 -9.42
C ALA A 31 7.90 15.47 -8.00
N ALA A 32 7.83 16.47 -7.13
CA ALA A 32 7.31 16.31 -5.77
C ALA A 32 5.83 15.88 -5.76
N SER A 33 4.99 16.47 -6.63
CA SER A 33 3.56 16.16 -6.71
C SER A 33 3.29 14.77 -7.30
N THR A 34 4.14 14.30 -8.20
CA THR A 34 4.00 12.98 -8.86
C THR A 34 4.64 11.84 -8.06
N TYR A 35 5.57 12.15 -7.15
CA TYR A 35 6.29 11.16 -6.36
C TYR A 35 5.39 10.15 -5.62
N PRO A 36 4.31 10.55 -4.89
CA PRO A 36 3.44 9.60 -4.22
C PRO A 36 2.83 8.58 -5.19
N PHE A 37 2.37 9.03 -6.36
CA PHE A 37 1.75 8.15 -7.37
C PHE A 37 2.75 7.16 -7.98
N VAL A 38 3.97 7.62 -8.25
CA VAL A 38 5.03 6.75 -8.79
C VAL A 38 5.47 5.73 -7.73
N SER A 39 5.60 6.16 -6.48
CA SER A 39 5.93 5.28 -5.37
C SER A 39 4.87 4.22 -5.15
N ASP A 40 3.60 4.62 -5.09
CA ASP A 40 2.44 3.72 -4.97
C ASP A 40 2.45 2.69 -6.11
N PHE A 41 2.70 3.13 -7.35
CA PHE A 41 2.78 2.24 -8.51
C PHE A 41 3.91 1.21 -8.38
N VAL A 42 5.11 1.66 -8.04
CA VAL A 42 6.27 0.78 -7.87
C VAL A 42 6.01 -0.23 -6.76
N LEU A 43 5.38 0.19 -5.67
CA LEU A 43 5.03 -0.69 -4.56
C LEU A 43 3.96 -1.71 -4.96
N ALA A 44 2.90 -1.29 -5.67
CA ALA A 44 1.89 -2.20 -6.20
C ALA A 44 2.48 -3.27 -7.12
N GLN A 45 3.49 -2.92 -7.93
CA GLN A 45 4.20 -3.91 -8.76
C GLN A 45 5.01 -4.91 -7.92
N LYS A 46 5.70 -4.45 -6.87
CA LYS A 46 6.41 -5.34 -5.94
C LYS A 46 5.44 -6.29 -5.22
N GLN A 47 4.30 -5.77 -4.75
CA GLN A 47 3.24 -6.57 -4.13
C GLN A 47 2.68 -7.62 -5.09
N LYS A 48 2.43 -7.24 -6.35
CA LYS A 48 1.97 -8.17 -7.39
C LYS A 48 2.98 -9.30 -7.62
N ALA A 49 4.28 -8.99 -7.68
CA ALA A 49 5.32 -10.01 -7.82
C ALA A 49 5.37 -10.97 -6.62
N GLN A 50 5.20 -10.46 -5.39
CA GLN A 50 5.13 -11.28 -4.17
C GLN A 50 3.92 -12.22 -4.18
N ILE A 51 2.75 -11.71 -4.59
CA ILE A 51 1.52 -12.49 -4.73
C ILE A 51 1.68 -13.57 -5.80
N GLU A 52 2.31 -13.26 -6.93
CA GLU A 52 2.55 -14.25 -7.99
C GLU A 52 3.52 -15.35 -7.53
N GLN A 53 4.59 -14.98 -6.83
CA GLN A 53 5.52 -15.93 -6.24
C GLN A 53 4.81 -16.82 -5.22
N PHE A 54 4.02 -16.24 -4.33
CA PHE A 54 3.21 -16.98 -3.36
C PHE A 54 2.26 -17.95 -4.06
N ASN A 55 1.51 -17.51 -5.07
CA ASN A 55 0.58 -18.36 -5.82
C ASN A 55 1.25 -19.57 -6.48
N LYS A 56 2.53 -19.48 -6.85
CA LYS A 56 3.30 -20.62 -7.38
C LYS A 56 3.64 -21.62 -6.27
N THR A 57 4.12 -21.14 -5.13
CA THR A 57 4.48 -21.98 -3.97
C THR A 57 3.26 -22.61 -3.30
N ASP A 58 2.18 -21.83 -3.14
CA ASP A 58 0.94 -22.22 -2.47
C ASP A 58 0.21 -23.37 -3.18
N ARG A 59 0.39 -23.51 -4.50
CA ARG A 59 -0.12 -24.65 -5.29
C ARG A 59 0.58 -25.97 -4.99
N THR A 60 1.83 -25.91 -4.52
CA THR A 60 2.67 -27.10 -4.26
C THR A 60 2.74 -27.48 -2.79
N GLN A 61 2.40 -26.54 -1.90
CA GLN A 61 2.51 -26.71 -0.47
C GLN A 61 1.25 -27.39 0.10
N SER A 62 1.42 -28.39 0.96
CA SER A 62 0.30 -29.01 1.67
C SER A 62 -0.16 -28.15 2.85
N LYS A 63 -1.44 -28.27 3.21
CA LYS A 63 -2.02 -27.66 4.42
C LYS A 63 -1.26 -28.05 5.67
N ALA A 64 -0.82 -29.31 5.74
CA ALA A 64 -0.05 -29.84 6.86
C ALA A 64 1.33 -29.16 6.97
N ASP A 65 1.98 -28.88 5.84
CA ASP A 65 3.28 -28.19 5.79
C ASP A 65 3.13 -26.74 6.22
N TYR A 66 2.06 -26.06 5.79
CA TYR A 66 1.73 -24.72 6.26
C TYR A 66 1.53 -24.68 7.78
N LEU A 67 0.67 -25.56 8.32
CA LEU A 67 0.36 -25.58 9.75
C LEU A 67 1.58 -25.97 10.59
N SER A 68 2.36 -26.97 10.17
CA SER A 68 3.58 -27.36 10.89
C SER A 68 4.61 -26.23 10.92
N ALA A 69 4.80 -25.51 9.81
CA ALA A 69 5.66 -24.33 9.77
C ALA A 69 5.13 -23.19 10.66
N PHE A 70 3.82 -22.95 10.64
CA PHE A 70 3.15 -21.92 11.45
C PHE A 70 3.32 -22.18 12.95
N TYR A 71 3.00 -23.41 13.41
CA TYR A 71 3.10 -23.75 14.83
C TYR A 71 4.54 -23.92 15.31
N LYS A 72 5.48 -24.33 14.44
CA LYS A 72 6.92 -24.34 14.78
C LYS A 72 7.47 -22.94 15.03
N LYS A 73 6.98 -21.93 14.31
CA LYS A 73 7.39 -20.52 14.49
C LYS A 73 6.90 -19.95 15.84
N LYS A 74 5.79 -20.47 16.38
CA LYS A 74 5.22 -20.04 17.67
C LYS A 74 6.15 -20.42 18.82
N THR A 75 7.15 -19.59 19.02
CA THR A 75 8.08 -19.63 20.15
C THR A 75 7.52 -18.63 21.16
N THR A 76 7.45 -19.04 22.43
CA THR A 76 6.98 -18.31 23.63
C THR A 76 5.47 -18.08 23.86
N THR A 77 5.11 -18.23 25.14
CA THR A 77 3.79 -18.08 25.79
C THR A 77 3.38 -16.61 25.89
N GLU A 78 3.58 -15.84 24.82
CA GLU A 78 3.32 -14.41 24.83
C GLU A 78 1.85 -14.13 24.50
N THR A 79 1.29 -13.16 25.22
CA THR A 79 -0.05 -12.66 24.96
C THR A 79 -0.05 -11.80 23.69
N VAL A 80 -1.19 -11.71 23.02
CA VAL A 80 -1.35 -10.82 21.86
C VAL A 80 -1.05 -9.38 22.29
N GLN A 81 -0.11 -8.72 21.62
CA GLN A 81 0.27 -7.32 21.88
C GLN A 81 -0.13 -6.42 20.71
N ASP A 82 -0.17 -5.10 20.95
CA ASP A 82 -0.45 -4.14 19.88
C ASP A 82 0.72 -4.11 18.87
N PRO A 83 0.48 -4.35 17.57
CA PRO A 83 1.53 -4.48 16.57
C PRO A 83 2.31 -3.19 16.28
N PHE A 84 1.77 -2.05 16.71
CA PHE A 84 2.39 -0.75 16.54
C PHE A 84 3.04 -0.25 17.85
N SER A 85 2.87 -0.97 18.96
CA SER A 85 3.51 -0.68 20.24
C SER A 85 4.86 -1.37 20.30
N GLY A 86 5.91 -0.66 20.73
CA GLY A 86 7.22 -1.29 20.95
C GLY A 86 8.03 -1.60 19.68
N GLN A 87 7.66 -1.07 18.50
CA GLN A 87 8.56 -1.05 17.34
C GLN A 87 9.79 -0.19 17.67
N LYS A 88 10.79 -0.81 18.32
CA LYS A 88 12.11 -0.22 18.41
C LYS A 88 12.61 -0.09 16.99
N LYS A 89 12.86 1.16 16.55
CA LYS A 89 13.73 1.47 15.41
C LYS A 89 15.14 0.97 15.70
N THR A 90 15.29 -0.34 15.83
CA THR A 90 16.60 -0.96 15.82
C THR A 90 17.14 -0.67 14.43
N LYS A 91 18.32 -0.05 14.38
CA LYS A 91 19.11 0.08 13.15
C LYS A 91 19.49 -1.34 12.70
N LYS A 92 18.54 -2.11 12.19
CA LYS A 92 18.84 -3.36 11.50
C LYS A 92 19.57 -2.99 10.23
N SER A 93 20.60 -3.78 9.92
CA SER A 93 21.38 -3.63 8.70
C SER A 93 20.45 -3.53 7.50
N ASN A 94 20.61 -2.48 6.66
CA ASN A 94 19.89 -2.30 5.40
C ASN A 94 20.34 -3.32 4.35
N SER A 95 20.59 -4.57 4.74
CA SER A 95 20.97 -5.63 3.81
C SER A 95 19.72 -6.19 3.11
N VAL A 96 19.89 -6.50 1.83
CA VAL A 96 18.85 -7.09 0.99
C VAL A 96 18.33 -8.42 1.59
N ASP A 97 19.20 -9.16 2.28
CA ASP A 97 18.86 -10.43 2.92
C ASP A 97 17.91 -10.28 4.11
N VAL A 98 18.04 -9.19 4.88
CA VAL A 98 17.13 -8.90 5.99
C VAL A 98 15.75 -8.56 5.44
N ALA A 99 15.68 -7.70 4.42
CA ALA A 99 14.39 -7.38 3.78
C ALA A 99 13.73 -8.63 3.17
N LYS A 100 14.50 -9.50 2.52
CA LYS A 100 13.98 -10.72 1.90
C LYS A 100 13.45 -11.73 2.92
N SER A 101 14.08 -11.82 4.10
CA SER A 101 13.64 -12.73 5.17
C SER A 101 12.38 -12.22 5.90
N GLU A 102 12.20 -10.91 6.02
CA GLU A 102 11.01 -10.32 6.66
C GLU A 102 9.78 -10.27 5.73
N LEU A 103 9.96 -10.36 4.40
CA LEU A 103 8.88 -10.38 3.40
C LEU A 103 8.40 -11.79 3.03
N LYS A 104 8.21 -12.66 4.03
CA LYS A 104 7.69 -14.02 3.83
C LYS A 104 6.16 -14.02 3.71
N THR A 105 5.67 -14.12 2.48
CA THR A 105 4.22 -14.18 2.19
C THR A 105 3.60 -15.51 2.62
N VAL A 106 2.50 -15.45 3.37
CA VAL A 106 1.73 -16.59 3.90
C VAL A 106 0.28 -16.63 3.45
N GLY A 107 -0.16 -15.60 2.73
CA GLY A 107 -1.51 -15.52 2.16
C GLY A 107 -1.69 -14.27 1.31
N VAL A 108 -2.87 -14.13 0.72
CA VAL A 108 -3.28 -12.93 -0.02
C VAL A 108 -4.61 -12.45 0.52
N LEU A 109 -4.69 -11.16 0.87
CA LEU A 109 -5.91 -10.49 1.29
C LEU A 109 -6.51 -9.73 0.10
N SER A 110 -7.81 -9.91 -0.15
CA SER A 110 -8.56 -9.13 -1.14
C SER A 110 -9.76 -8.46 -0.47
N ILE A 111 -9.90 -7.15 -0.66
CA ILE A 111 -11.00 -6.33 -0.12
C ILE A 111 -11.67 -5.58 -1.28
N PRO A 112 -12.67 -6.20 -1.96
CA PRO A 112 -13.24 -5.65 -3.19
C PRO A 112 -13.81 -4.24 -3.04
N LYS A 113 -14.45 -3.97 -1.90
CA LYS A 113 -15.12 -2.69 -1.62
C LYS A 113 -14.19 -1.48 -1.75
N ILE A 114 -12.92 -1.66 -1.41
CA ILE A 114 -11.89 -0.61 -1.45
C ILE A 114 -10.84 -0.87 -2.54
N LYS A 115 -11.01 -1.93 -3.34
CA LYS A 115 -10.14 -2.33 -4.45
C LYS A 115 -8.70 -2.65 -4.03
N GLU A 116 -8.54 -3.25 -2.86
CA GLU A 116 -7.21 -3.61 -2.33
C GLU A 116 -6.95 -5.11 -2.48
N VAL A 117 -5.73 -5.45 -2.91
CA VAL A 117 -5.23 -6.83 -3.00
C VAL A 117 -3.78 -6.85 -2.50
N LEU A 118 -3.57 -7.38 -1.30
CA LEU A 118 -2.34 -7.21 -0.54
C LEU A 118 -1.73 -8.57 -0.18
N PRO A 119 -0.39 -8.75 -0.28
CA PRO A 119 0.27 -9.91 0.30
C PRO A 119 0.16 -9.84 1.83
N ILE A 120 -0.11 -10.99 2.45
CA ILE A 120 -0.08 -11.16 3.91
C ILE A 120 1.27 -11.76 4.27
N TYR A 121 2.09 -11.03 5.02
CA TYR A 121 3.37 -11.48 5.56
C TYR A 121 3.19 -12.17 6.91
N ASP A 122 4.13 -13.02 7.28
CA ASP A 122 4.06 -13.87 8.48
C ASP A 122 4.43 -13.17 9.80
N ASN A 123 4.57 -11.84 9.77
CA ASN A 123 5.00 -11.00 10.88
C ASN A 123 4.45 -9.57 10.70
N THR A 124 4.65 -8.72 11.71
CA THR A 124 4.24 -7.30 11.70
C THR A 124 5.43 -6.35 11.83
N SER A 125 6.57 -6.68 11.22
CA SER A 125 7.74 -5.77 11.19
C SER A 125 7.45 -4.51 10.36
N GLU A 126 8.22 -3.44 10.59
CA GLU A 126 8.13 -2.21 9.80
C GLU A 126 8.32 -2.52 8.29
N ILE A 127 9.28 -3.39 7.95
CA ILE A 127 9.51 -3.82 6.55
C ILE A 127 8.27 -4.53 5.98
N ALA A 128 7.65 -5.44 6.73
CA ALA A 128 6.46 -6.15 6.28
C ALA A 128 5.26 -5.20 6.10
N LEU A 129 5.00 -4.33 7.08
CA LEU A 129 3.87 -3.40 7.05
C LEU A 129 4.06 -2.26 6.04
N ASP A 130 5.29 -1.89 5.69
CA ASP A 130 5.57 -0.96 4.58
C ASP A 130 5.32 -1.57 3.19
N ASN A 131 5.36 -2.90 3.09
CA ASN A 131 5.24 -3.59 1.80
C ASN A 131 3.90 -4.31 1.61
N GLY A 132 3.03 -4.38 2.62
CA GLY A 132 1.77 -5.12 2.55
C GLY A 132 1.05 -5.15 3.88
N VAL A 133 0.49 -6.30 4.24
CA VAL A 133 -0.16 -6.50 5.54
C VAL A 133 0.51 -7.65 6.29
N GLY A 134 0.51 -7.59 7.62
CA GLY A 134 1.17 -8.57 8.47
C GLY A 134 0.18 -9.40 9.26
N LEU A 135 0.40 -10.72 9.34
CA LEU A 135 -0.29 -11.58 10.29
C LEU A 135 0.26 -11.31 11.69
N LEU A 136 -0.62 -10.91 12.59
CA LEU A 136 -0.26 -10.61 13.98
C LEU A 136 0.21 -11.89 14.68
N GLU A 137 1.37 -11.79 15.32
CA GLU A 137 1.94 -12.88 16.10
C GLU A 137 0.98 -13.32 17.21
N ASN A 138 1.04 -14.61 17.57
CA ASN A 138 0.18 -15.22 18.58
C ASN A 138 -1.34 -15.23 18.27
N THR A 139 -1.74 -14.97 17.01
CA THR A 139 -3.13 -15.16 16.54
C THR A 139 -3.30 -16.45 15.74
N SER A 140 -4.52 -16.80 15.33
CA SER A 140 -4.78 -18.06 14.64
C SER A 140 -4.24 -18.10 13.20
N PRO A 141 -3.98 -19.29 12.64
CA PRO A 141 -3.54 -19.44 11.25
C PRO A 141 -4.61 -19.02 10.23
N LEU A 142 -4.19 -18.63 9.02
CA LEU A 142 -5.07 -18.09 7.98
C LEU A 142 -6.01 -19.11 7.33
N VAL A 143 -5.81 -20.41 7.56
CA VAL A 143 -6.58 -21.50 6.93
C VAL A 143 -8.03 -21.63 7.42
N GLY A 144 -8.45 -20.74 8.33
CA GLY A 144 -9.77 -20.72 8.95
C GLY A 144 -10.07 -21.99 9.75
N GLY A 145 -11.34 -22.15 10.12
CA GLY A 145 -11.82 -23.21 11.01
C GLY A 145 -12.45 -22.67 12.29
N LYS A 146 -13.36 -23.44 12.89
CA LYS A 146 -13.97 -23.06 14.17
C LYS A 146 -12.90 -22.95 15.26
N GLY A 147 -13.05 -21.97 16.13
CA GLY A 147 -12.06 -21.69 17.18
C GLY A 147 -10.83 -20.95 16.65
N HIS A 148 -10.87 -20.41 15.43
CA HIS A 148 -9.81 -19.55 14.91
C HIS A 148 -10.22 -18.08 14.90
N HIS A 149 -9.29 -17.23 15.30
CA HIS A 149 -9.34 -15.79 15.15
C HIS A 149 -7.98 -15.27 14.67
N SER A 150 -7.83 -15.07 13.36
CA SER A 150 -6.62 -14.45 12.80
C SER A 150 -6.73 -12.93 12.84
N VAL A 151 -5.62 -12.24 13.06
CA VAL A 151 -5.59 -10.78 13.02
C VAL A 151 -4.58 -10.32 11.98
N ILE A 152 -5.02 -9.51 11.03
CA ILE A 152 -4.19 -8.97 9.94
C ILE A 152 -4.03 -7.48 10.16
N THR A 153 -2.78 -7.03 10.22
CA THR A 153 -2.38 -5.66 10.52
C THR A 153 -1.91 -4.95 9.26
N GLY A 154 -2.28 -3.68 9.08
CA GLY A 154 -1.77 -2.85 8.01
C GLY A 154 -1.70 -1.38 8.40
N HIS A 155 -0.76 -0.63 7.81
CA HIS A 155 -0.70 0.82 7.98
C HIS A 155 -1.91 1.52 7.34
N SER A 156 -2.20 2.71 7.84
CA SER A 156 -3.13 3.68 7.28
C SER A 156 -2.45 5.04 7.20
N GLY A 157 -2.76 5.84 6.17
CA GLY A 157 -2.23 7.18 6.01
C GLY A 157 -0.86 7.23 5.33
N LEU A 158 0.13 7.85 5.99
CA LEU A 158 1.46 8.30 5.49
C LEU A 158 2.40 7.23 4.90
N SER A 159 1.92 6.02 4.62
CA SER A 159 2.71 5.00 3.93
C SER A 159 2.87 5.35 2.44
N LEU A 160 3.89 4.78 1.81
CA LEU A 160 4.15 4.84 0.36
C LEU A 160 3.14 4.00 -0.46
N SER A 161 2.06 3.51 0.16
CA SER A 161 0.88 2.94 -0.49
C SER A 161 -0.36 3.07 0.38
N ARG A 162 -1.54 2.87 -0.24
CA ARG A 162 -2.83 3.01 0.44
C ARG A 162 -3.05 1.98 1.54
N LEU A 163 -2.67 0.72 1.37
CA LEU A 163 -2.84 -0.35 2.39
C LEU A 163 -4.23 -0.31 3.05
N PHE A 164 -4.31 -0.10 4.37
CA PHE A 164 -5.56 0.00 5.12
C PHE A 164 -6.07 1.43 5.31
N THR A 165 -5.55 2.41 4.56
CA THR A 165 -6.03 3.80 4.59
C THR A 165 -7.54 3.90 4.36
N ASP A 166 -8.09 3.05 3.49
CA ASP A 166 -9.51 3.05 3.16
C ASP A 166 -10.33 2.02 3.95
N LEU A 167 -9.72 1.31 4.90
CA LEU A 167 -10.41 0.37 5.77
C LEU A 167 -11.63 1.00 6.50
N PRO A 168 -11.62 2.29 6.93
CA PRO A 168 -12.80 2.95 7.49
C PRO A 168 -14.01 3.03 6.54
N LYS A 169 -13.85 2.81 5.23
CA LYS A 169 -14.95 2.80 4.26
C LYS A 169 -15.77 1.51 4.28
N LEU A 170 -15.26 0.45 4.92
CA LEU A 170 -15.99 -0.80 5.11
C LEU A 170 -17.18 -0.61 6.07
N LYS A 171 -18.24 -1.36 5.80
CA LYS A 171 -19.46 -1.40 6.61
C LYS A 171 -19.80 -2.84 6.93
N LYS A 172 -20.66 -3.03 7.94
CA LYS A 172 -21.23 -4.35 8.21
C LYS A 172 -21.90 -4.90 6.96
N GLY A 173 -21.61 -6.15 6.65
CA GLY A 173 -22.11 -6.84 5.47
C GLY A 173 -21.19 -6.78 4.25
N ASP A 174 -20.19 -5.90 4.22
CA ASP A 174 -19.13 -5.97 3.21
C ASP A 174 -18.32 -7.26 3.39
N GLU A 175 -17.70 -7.75 2.32
CA GLU A 175 -16.92 -8.98 2.31
C GLU A 175 -15.45 -8.73 1.97
N PHE A 176 -14.58 -9.57 2.51
CA PHE A 176 -13.18 -9.68 2.15
C PHE A 176 -12.79 -11.16 2.06
N TYR A 177 -11.69 -11.43 1.35
CA TYR A 177 -11.25 -12.78 1.05
C TYR A 177 -9.80 -12.99 1.43
N ILE A 178 -9.49 -14.19 1.90
CA ILE A 178 -8.14 -14.66 2.16
C ILE A 178 -7.87 -15.85 1.25
N LYS A 179 -6.83 -15.75 0.44
CA LYS A 179 -6.31 -16.88 -0.31
C LYS A 179 -5.10 -17.46 0.42
N VAL A 180 -5.16 -18.74 0.74
CA VAL A 180 -4.10 -19.51 1.40
C VAL A 180 -4.30 -20.99 1.15
N ASN A 181 -3.23 -21.74 1.00
CA ASN A 181 -3.24 -23.18 0.77
C ASN A 181 -4.14 -23.60 -0.42
N ASN A 182 -4.05 -22.85 -1.52
CA ASN A 182 -4.85 -23.03 -2.74
C ASN A 182 -6.38 -22.95 -2.52
N GLU A 183 -6.82 -22.45 -1.36
CA GLU A 183 -8.22 -22.23 -1.00
C GLU A 183 -8.51 -20.73 -0.91
N ILE A 184 -9.78 -20.36 -1.09
CA ILE A 184 -10.28 -19.00 -0.88
C ILE A 184 -11.29 -19.05 0.26
N HIS A 185 -11.04 -18.24 1.28
CA HIS A 185 -11.88 -18.10 2.46
C HIS A 185 -12.57 -16.74 2.43
N ALA A 186 -13.90 -16.74 2.42
CA ALA A 186 -14.71 -15.53 2.43
C ALA A 186 -15.12 -15.15 3.85
N TYR A 187 -15.01 -13.87 4.19
CA TYR A 187 -15.43 -13.33 5.46
C TYR A 187 -16.35 -12.13 5.25
N LYS A 188 -17.42 -12.06 6.04
CA LYS A 188 -18.40 -10.98 6.00
C LYS A 188 -18.29 -10.14 7.27
N VAL A 189 -18.13 -8.83 7.12
CA VAL A 189 -17.95 -7.89 8.23
C VAL A 189 -19.18 -7.90 9.14
N ASP A 190 -18.99 -8.18 10.42
CA ASP A 190 -20.05 -8.14 11.45
C ASP A 190 -19.81 -7.09 12.55
N GLN A 191 -18.57 -6.65 12.73
CA GLN A 191 -18.18 -5.74 13.78
C GLN A 191 -17.14 -4.74 13.28
N ILE A 192 -17.35 -3.47 13.63
CA ILE A 192 -16.39 -2.39 13.46
C ILE A 192 -16.25 -1.69 14.81
N LYS A 193 -15.03 -1.53 15.31
CA LYS A 193 -14.74 -0.91 16.61
C LYS A 193 -13.51 -0.03 16.54
N VAL A 194 -13.55 1.10 17.24
CA VAL A 194 -12.38 1.92 17.54
C VAL A 194 -12.00 1.67 18.99
N VAL A 195 -10.73 1.33 19.24
CA VAL A 195 -10.25 0.92 20.56
C VAL A 195 -8.89 1.55 20.87
N LEU A 196 -8.52 1.61 22.15
CA LEU A 196 -7.16 1.96 22.55
C LEU A 196 -6.18 0.82 22.17
N PRO A 197 -4.89 1.12 21.90
CA PRO A 197 -3.90 0.12 21.48
C PRO A 197 -3.79 -1.08 22.43
N ASN A 198 -3.84 -0.84 23.74
CA ASN A 198 -3.77 -1.90 24.76
C ASN A 198 -5.06 -2.74 24.91
N ASN A 199 -6.12 -2.44 24.17
CA ASN A 199 -7.42 -3.08 24.32
C ASN A 199 -7.57 -4.30 23.38
N ILE A 200 -6.91 -5.39 23.75
CA ILE A 200 -6.86 -6.63 22.97
C ILE A 200 -8.10 -7.53 23.14
N LYS A 201 -9.06 -7.17 23.99
CA LYS A 201 -10.22 -8.04 24.31
C LYS A 201 -11.05 -8.44 23.09
N TYR A 202 -11.06 -7.61 22.05
CA TYR A 202 -11.79 -7.85 20.81
C TYR A 202 -11.08 -8.83 19.86
N LEU A 203 -9.84 -9.22 20.18
CA LEU A 203 -9.02 -10.16 19.42
C LEU A 203 -9.07 -11.58 20.02
N GLN A 204 -9.87 -11.81 21.05
CA GLN A 204 -10.03 -13.13 21.66
C GLN A 204 -10.69 -14.13 20.72
N ILE A 205 -10.30 -15.40 20.86
CA ILE A 205 -10.88 -16.52 20.12
C ILE A 205 -12.28 -16.82 20.65
N ASP A 206 -13.20 -17.12 19.73
CA ASP A 206 -14.52 -17.67 20.03
C ASP A 206 -14.52 -19.13 19.54
N PRO A 207 -14.69 -20.14 20.42
CA PRO A 207 -14.61 -21.56 20.07
C PRO A 207 -15.57 -21.98 18.95
N ASP A 208 -16.69 -21.28 18.79
CA ASP A 208 -17.75 -21.65 17.86
C ASP A 208 -17.67 -20.91 16.52
N LYS A 209 -16.75 -19.94 16.40
CA LYS A 209 -16.64 -19.08 15.22
C LYS A 209 -15.28 -19.21 14.52
N ASP A 210 -15.30 -18.88 13.25
CA ASP A 210 -14.12 -18.66 12.41
C ASP A 210 -14.09 -17.17 12.06
N LEU A 211 -13.12 -16.45 12.62
CA LEU A 211 -13.07 -14.99 12.66
C LEU A 211 -11.76 -14.48 12.06
N VAL A 212 -11.85 -13.33 11.39
CA VAL A 212 -10.69 -12.53 11.03
C VAL A 212 -10.94 -11.08 11.39
N THR A 213 -9.97 -10.45 12.05
CA THR A 213 -9.97 -9.00 12.29
C THR A 213 -8.87 -8.32 11.48
N LEU A 214 -9.26 -7.30 10.70
CA LEU A 214 -8.35 -6.36 10.06
C LEU A 214 -8.11 -5.19 11.03
N ILE A 215 -6.86 -4.88 11.34
CA ILE A 215 -6.47 -3.82 12.28
C ILE A 215 -5.60 -2.76 11.60
N THR A 216 -5.92 -1.49 11.86
CA THR A 216 -5.09 -0.35 11.45
C THR A 216 -5.12 0.78 12.47
N CYS A 217 -4.23 1.76 12.34
CA CYS A 217 -4.21 2.96 13.18
C CYS A 217 -5.36 3.92 12.81
N THR A 218 -5.87 4.64 13.81
CA THR A 218 -6.92 5.67 13.64
C THR A 218 -6.86 6.67 14.81
N PRO A 219 -7.37 7.91 14.68
CA PRO A 219 -7.64 8.59 13.42
C PRO A 219 -6.36 8.80 12.62
N LEU A 220 -6.50 9.06 11.31
CA LEU A 220 -5.37 9.32 10.43
C LEU A 220 -4.51 10.44 11.02
N PHE A 221 -3.19 10.32 10.84
CA PHE A 221 -2.17 11.26 11.33
C PHE A 221 -1.92 11.28 12.85
N GLU A 222 -2.91 10.95 13.68
CA GLU A 222 -2.73 10.89 15.14
C GLU A 222 -2.35 9.50 15.66
N ASN A 223 -2.92 8.44 15.06
CA ASN A 223 -2.65 7.03 15.39
C ASN A 223 -2.86 6.67 16.89
N THR A 224 -3.70 7.42 17.60
CA THR A 224 -3.98 7.26 19.05
C THR A 224 -4.81 6.02 19.38
N HIS A 225 -5.55 5.50 18.39
CA HIS A 225 -6.46 4.37 18.51
C HIS A 225 -6.20 3.34 17.42
N ARG A 226 -6.93 2.22 17.49
CA ARG A 226 -6.96 1.16 16.49
C ARG A 226 -8.37 0.99 15.95
N LEU A 227 -8.50 0.95 14.63
CA LEU A 227 -9.72 0.53 13.96
C LEU A 227 -9.66 -0.98 13.77
N LEU A 228 -10.64 -1.68 14.30
CA LEU A 228 -10.85 -3.12 14.15
C LEU A 228 -12.05 -3.35 13.24
N VAL A 229 -11.84 -4.05 12.12
CA VAL A 229 -12.90 -4.53 11.24
C VAL A 229 -12.89 -6.05 11.27
N ARG A 230 -13.87 -6.64 11.95
CA ARG A 230 -13.98 -8.10 12.09
C ARG A 230 -15.02 -8.66 11.13
N GLY A 231 -14.66 -9.75 10.46
CA GLY A 231 -15.58 -10.59 9.72
C GLY A 231 -15.64 -12.01 10.25
N HIS A 232 -16.80 -12.64 10.09
CA HIS A 232 -16.98 -14.08 10.31
C HIS A 232 -16.98 -14.81 8.97
N ARG A 233 -16.57 -16.08 9.01
CA ARG A 233 -16.54 -16.96 7.86
C ARG A 233 -17.92 -17.12 7.22
N VAL A 234 -17.96 -17.02 5.89
CA VAL A 234 -19.14 -17.32 5.06
C VAL A 234 -18.74 -18.24 3.90
N PRO A 235 -19.70 -18.97 3.28
CA PRO A 235 -19.42 -19.74 2.08
C PRO A 235 -18.90 -18.84 0.95
N TYR A 236 -17.79 -19.24 0.33
CA TYR A 236 -17.27 -18.55 -0.86
C TYR A 236 -18.13 -18.88 -2.08
N LYS A 237 -18.51 -17.85 -2.85
CA LYS A 237 -19.23 -18.01 -4.11
C LYS A 237 -18.29 -17.63 -5.25
N ALA A 238 -18.02 -18.57 -6.15
CA ALA A 238 -17.01 -18.45 -7.20
C ALA A 238 -17.33 -17.40 -8.29
N ASP A 239 -18.59 -16.94 -8.35
CA ASP A 239 -19.04 -15.84 -9.22
C ASP A 239 -18.58 -14.46 -8.73
N LYS A 240 -18.15 -14.34 -7.47
CA LYS A 240 -17.58 -13.12 -6.92
C LYS A 240 -16.14 -12.99 -7.36
N GLN A 241 -15.86 -12.01 -8.22
CA GLN A 241 -14.50 -11.74 -8.68
C GLN A 241 -13.61 -11.38 -7.49
N VAL A 242 -12.63 -12.23 -7.19
CA VAL A 242 -11.43 -11.79 -6.46
C VAL A 242 -10.78 -10.76 -7.37
N ILE A 243 -10.79 -9.49 -6.94
CA ILE A 243 -10.30 -8.39 -7.75
C ILE A 243 -8.86 -8.68 -8.17
N GLU A 244 -8.58 -8.61 -9.47
CA GLU A 244 -7.20 -8.49 -9.96
C GLU A 244 -6.66 -7.11 -9.60
N ASN A 245 -5.46 -7.06 -9.06
CA ASN A 245 -4.78 -5.83 -8.64
C ASN A 245 -4.84 -4.79 -9.78
N ASP A 246 -5.44 -3.62 -9.55
CA ASP A 246 -5.62 -2.56 -10.57
C ASP A 246 -4.31 -1.84 -10.95
N GLY A 247 -3.20 -2.33 -10.39
CA GLY A 247 -1.85 -1.88 -10.69
C GLY A 247 -1.48 -0.58 -9.99
N GLY A 248 -2.20 -0.15 -8.95
CA GLY A 248 -1.79 0.92 -8.04
C GLY A 248 -1.86 2.35 -8.59
N ILE A 249 -2.04 2.56 -9.90
CA ILE A 249 -2.35 3.90 -10.43
C ILE A 249 -3.85 4.09 -10.46
N THR A 250 -4.37 4.85 -9.49
CA THR A 250 -5.74 5.36 -9.54
C THR A 250 -6.01 6.07 -10.87
N SER A 251 -7.26 6.09 -11.32
CA SER A 251 -7.66 6.84 -12.53
C SER A 251 -7.16 8.30 -12.50
N LEU A 252 -7.05 8.89 -11.31
CA LEU A 252 -6.55 10.25 -11.10
C LEU A 252 -5.03 10.37 -11.33
N GLY A 253 -4.23 9.38 -10.89
CA GLY A 253 -2.80 9.34 -11.18
C GLY A 253 -2.52 9.20 -12.68
N LYS A 254 -3.32 8.38 -13.39
CA LYS A 254 -3.25 8.26 -14.86
C LYS A 254 -3.62 9.58 -15.54
N ALA A 255 -4.65 10.26 -15.05
CA ALA A 255 -5.07 11.57 -15.55
C ALA A 255 -4.03 12.67 -15.31
N ALA A 256 -3.37 12.68 -14.15
CA ALA A 256 -2.32 13.65 -13.83
C ALA A 256 -1.09 13.46 -14.71
N ILE A 257 -0.61 12.22 -14.90
CA ILE A 257 0.52 11.92 -15.77
C ILE A 257 0.22 12.29 -17.23
N THR A 258 -0.98 11.95 -17.72
CA THR A 258 -1.39 12.32 -19.09
C THR A 258 -1.51 13.83 -19.27
N ALA A 259 -2.08 14.55 -18.30
CA ALA A 259 -2.16 16.02 -18.34
C ALA A 259 -0.77 16.67 -18.38
N ILE A 260 0.19 16.18 -17.59
CA ILE A 260 1.58 16.68 -17.59
C ILE A 260 2.24 16.45 -18.96
N LEU A 261 2.09 15.26 -19.55
CA LEU A 261 2.64 14.95 -20.87
C LEU A 261 2.03 15.84 -21.97
N VAL A 262 0.72 16.10 -21.91
CA VAL A 262 0.03 17.00 -22.84
C VAL A 262 0.54 18.43 -22.71
N LEU A 263 0.70 18.94 -21.48
CA LEU A 263 1.23 20.29 -21.24
C LEU A 263 2.67 20.44 -21.73
N LEU A 264 3.52 19.44 -21.52
CA LEU A 264 4.89 19.41 -22.06
C LEU A 264 4.90 19.38 -23.60
N GLY A 265 4.00 18.59 -24.21
CA GLY A 265 3.82 18.55 -25.66
C GLY A 265 3.38 19.89 -26.26
N LEU A 266 2.39 20.55 -25.64
CA LEU A 266 1.90 21.88 -26.04
C LEU A 266 2.97 22.96 -25.88
N PHE A 267 3.75 22.92 -24.80
CA PHE A 267 4.88 23.83 -24.60
C PHE A 267 5.98 23.63 -25.66
N GLY A 268 6.30 22.37 -26.00
CA GLY A 268 7.21 22.04 -27.09
C GLY A 268 6.74 22.59 -28.44
N LEU A 269 5.45 22.42 -28.75
CA LEU A 269 4.81 22.94 -29.96
C LEU A 269 4.85 24.46 -30.02
N TYR A 270 4.54 25.14 -28.92
CA TYR A 270 4.62 26.60 -28.80
C TYR A 270 6.04 27.11 -29.09
N LYS A 271 7.08 26.46 -28.53
CA LYS A 271 8.48 26.81 -28.83
C LYS A 271 8.84 26.58 -30.30
N LEU A 272 8.37 25.51 -30.92
CA LEU A 272 8.59 25.23 -32.35
C LEU A 272 7.97 26.31 -33.24
N ILE A 273 6.74 26.72 -32.95
CA ILE A 273 6.02 27.78 -33.68
C ILE A 273 6.75 29.12 -33.54
N ASN A 274 7.18 29.48 -32.33
CA ASN A 274 7.89 30.74 -32.10
C ASN A 274 9.32 30.75 -32.69
N ARG A 275 10.02 29.60 -32.73
CA ARG A 275 11.32 29.48 -33.44
C ARG A 275 11.17 29.70 -34.95
N LYS A 276 10.08 29.21 -35.57
CA LYS A 276 9.82 29.43 -37.01
C LYS A 276 9.50 30.90 -37.33
N LYS A 277 8.79 31.61 -36.44
CA LYS A 277 8.51 33.06 -36.62
C LYS A 277 9.77 33.94 -36.50
N GLY A 278 10.72 33.56 -35.65
CA GLY A 278 12.00 34.29 -35.50
C GLY A 278 13.01 34.10 -36.64
N LYS A 279 12.83 33.10 -37.52
CA LYS A 279 13.67 32.87 -38.71
C LYS A 279 13.15 33.56 -39.98
N LYS A 280 11.96 34.17 -39.94
CA LYS A 280 11.31 34.85 -41.08
C LYS A 280 11.40 36.39 -41.01
N LYS A 281 12.15 36.93 -40.05
CA LYS A 281 12.57 38.34 -39.98
C LYS A 281 14.08 38.39 -40.14
#